data_AF-W8VS71-F1
#
_entry.id   AF-W8VS71-F1
#
_cell.length_a   1.000
_cell.length_b   1.000
_cell.length_c   1.000
_cell.angle_alpha   90.00
_cell.angle_beta   90.00
_cell.angle_gamma   90.00
#
_symmetry.space_group_name_H-M   'P 1'
#
loop_
_entity.id
_entity.type
_entity.pdbx_description
1 polymer ?
#
loop_
_entity_poly.entity_id
_entity_poly.type
_entity_poly.pdbx_seq_one_letter_code
_entity_poly.pdbx_strand_id
1 'polypeptide(L)' 'MVFKKETKDNELYVYMNGKLIYKKWLNTGESKVFDLIAYDKYTLKSINEKE' A
#
# COMPACT_ATOMS: atom_id res chain seq x y z
N MET A 1 13.18 7.14 -0.08
CA MET A 1 11.73 7.13 -0.40
C MET A 1 10.97 6.73 0.84
N VAL A 2 9.99 7.53 1.28
CA VAL A 2 9.27 7.27 2.54
C VAL A 2 7.98 6.52 2.23
N PHE A 3 7.92 5.25 2.66
CA PHE A 3 6.70 4.46 2.71
C PHE A 3 6.10 4.58 4.09
N LYS A 4 4.87 5.07 4.18
CA LYS A 4 4.12 5.16 5.42
C LYS A 4 2.86 4.32 5.30
N LYS A 5 2.85 3.21 6.01
CA LYS A 5 1.67 2.37 6.20
C LYS A 5 1.00 2.80 7.50
N GLU A 6 -0.28 3.07 7.43
CA GLU A 6 -1.10 3.46 8.58
C GLU A 6 -2.32 2.56 8.61
N THR A 7 -2.51 1.85 9.71
CA THR A 7 -3.68 1.00 9.91
C THR A 7 -4.54 1.65 10.98
N LYS A 8 -5.77 1.99 10.65
CA LYS A 8 -6.71 2.66 11.54
C LYS A 8 -8.10 2.11 11.33
N ASP A 9 -8.79 1.74 12.41
CA ASP A 9 -10.21 1.32 12.38
C ASP A 9 -10.54 0.27 11.30
N ASN A 10 -9.71 -0.77 11.16
CA ASN A 10 -9.85 -1.80 10.12
C ASN A 10 -9.72 -1.27 8.69
N GLU A 11 -9.00 -0.17 8.49
CA GLU A 11 -8.62 0.37 7.20
C GLU A 11 -7.09 0.51 7.17
N LEU A 12 -6.47 -0.02 6.12
CA LEU A 12 -5.05 0.07 5.87
C LEU A 12 -4.82 1.09 4.76
N TYR A 13 -4.09 2.15 5.09
CA TYR A 13 -3.71 3.23 4.20
C TYR A 13 -2.22 3.15 3.94
N VAL A 14 -1.82 3.20 2.68
CA VAL A 14 -0.42 3.21 2.29
C VAL A 14 -0.14 4.48 1.52
N TYR A 15 0.72 5.29 2.12
CA TYR A 15 1.24 6.51 1.56
C TYR A 15 2.67 6.28 1.08
N MET A 16 2.96 6.82 -0.09
CA MET A 16 4.28 6.83 -0.67
C MET A 16 4.66 8.28 -0.98
N ASN A 17 5.77 8.74 -0.39
CA ASN A 17 6.28 10.09 -0.60
C ASN A 17 5.22 11.19 -0.31
N GLY A 18 4.33 10.93 0.66
CA GLY A 18 3.21 11.82 1.03
C GLY A 18 1.93 11.62 0.22
N LYS A 19 1.92 10.79 -0.83
CA LYS A 19 0.74 10.52 -1.68
C LYS A 19 0.09 9.18 -1.31
N LEU A 20 -1.23 9.13 -1.13
CA LEU A 20 -1.94 7.88 -0.89
C LEU A 20 -1.94 7.04 -2.17
N ILE A 21 -1.34 5.86 -2.12
CA ILE A 21 -1.22 4.96 -3.29
C ILE A 21 -2.13 3.74 -3.16
N TYR A 22 -2.48 3.35 -1.94
CA TYR A 22 -3.30 2.17 -1.68
C TYR A 22 -4.13 2.32 -0.42
N LYS A 23 -5.36 1.84 -0.47
CA LYS A 23 -6.27 1.72 0.66
C LYS A 23 -6.88 0.32 0.67
N LYS A 24 -6.96 -0.31 1.83
CA LYS A 24 -7.65 -1.60 2.02
C LYS A 24 -8.57 -1.53 3.21
N TRP A 25 -9.82 -1.91 3.03
CA TRP A 25 -10.75 -2.15 4.13
C TRP A 25 -10.54 -3.59 4.61
N LEU A 26 -10.01 -3.73 5.82
CA LEU A 26 -9.90 -5.01 6.52
C LEU A 26 -11.27 -5.52 6.96
N ASN A 27 -12.24 -4.63 7.18
CA ASN A 27 -13.59 -5.00 7.61
C ASN A 27 -14.40 -5.70 6.50
N THR A 28 -14.39 -5.16 5.27
CA THR A 28 -15.09 -5.76 4.12
C THR A 28 -14.18 -6.62 3.24
N GLY A 29 -12.86 -6.57 3.44
CA GLY A 29 -11.88 -7.21 2.57
C GLY A 29 -11.64 -6.47 1.25
N GLU A 30 -12.36 -5.37 0.99
CA GLU A 30 -12.21 -4.58 -0.22
C GLU A 30 -10.88 -3.85 -0.24
N SER A 31 -10.32 -3.65 -1.44
CA SER A 31 -9.11 -2.85 -1.61
C SER A 31 -9.21 -1.97 -2.84
N LYS A 32 -8.65 -0.77 -2.71
CA LYS A 32 -8.62 0.25 -3.76
C LYS A 32 -7.19 0.73 -3.93
N VAL A 33 -6.64 0.43 -5.09
CA VAL A 33 -5.34 0.92 -5.54
C VAL A 33 -5.58 2.23 -6.26
N PHE A 34 -4.98 3.31 -5.78
CA PHE A 34 -5.08 4.63 -6.42
C PHE A 34 -4.00 4.83 -7.46
N ASP A 35 -2.84 4.24 -7.24
CA ASP A 35 -1.67 4.42 -8.08
C ASP A 35 -1.03 3.05 -8.33
N LEU A 36 -1.52 2.37 -9.37
CA LEU A 36 -1.12 0.99 -9.73
C LEU A 36 0.40 0.89 -9.95
N ILE A 37 1.03 1.89 -10.58
CA ILE A 37 2.48 1.86 -10.82
C ILE A 37 3.26 1.95 -9.51
N ALA A 38 2.82 2.78 -8.56
CA ALA A 38 3.47 2.88 -7.25
C ALA A 38 3.10 1.70 -6.32
N TYR A 39 1.97 1.03 -6.54
CA TYR A 39 1.66 -0.20 -5.84
C TYR A 39 2.47 -1.38 -6.39
N ASP A 40 2.46 -1.56 -7.71
CA ASP A 40 3.13 -2.64 -8.43
C ASP A 40 4.65 -2.59 -8.24
N LYS A 41 5.27 -1.43 -8.51
CA LYS A 41 6.73 -1.24 -8.45
C LYS A 41 7.34 -1.42 -7.06
N TYR A 42 6.53 -1.41 -5.99
CA TYR A 42 7.01 -1.47 -4.62
C TYR A 42 6.44 -2.65 -3.82
N THR A 43 5.24 -3.11 -4.15
CA THR A 43 4.69 -4.38 -3.61
C THR A 43 5.42 -5.56 -4.23
N LEU A 44 5.66 -5.58 -5.55
CA LEU A 44 6.46 -6.64 -6.19
C LEU A 44 7.93 -6.60 -5.76
N LYS A 45 8.47 -5.41 -5.47
CA LYS A 45 9.87 -5.29 -5.02
C LYS A 45 10.10 -5.97 -3.67
N SER A 46 9.09 -6.03 -2.80
CA SER A 46 9.15 -6.76 -1.53
C SER A 46 9.07 -8.28 -1.70
N ILE A 47 8.73 -8.79 -2.89
CA ILE A 47 8.64 -10.24 -3.17
C ILE A 47 9.98 -10.79 -3.70
N ASN A 48 10.90 -9.93 -4.17
CA ASN A 48 12.14 -10.35 -4.81
C ASN A 48 13.43 -9.95 -4.07
N GLU A 49 13.36 -9.50 -2.82
CA GLU A 49 14.55 -9.33 -1.97
C GLU A 49 14.67 -10.54 -1.03
N LYS A 50 14.83 -11.72 -1.64
CA LYS A 50 15.58 -12.84 -1.06
C LYS A 50 16.81 -13.03 -1.94
N GLU A 51 17.88 -12.33 -1.61
CA GLU A 51 19.25 -12.81 -1.86
C GLU A 51 19.85 -13.21 -0.52
#